data_AF-A0A1S0TJP4-F1
#
_entry.id   AF-A0A1S0TJP4-F1
#
_cell.length_a   1.000
_cell.length_b   1.000
_cell.length_c   1.000
_cell.angle_alpha   90.00
_cell.angle_beta   90.00
_cell.angle_gamma   90.00
#
_symmetry.space_group_name_H-M   'P 1'
#
loop_
_entity.id
_entity.type
_entity.pdbx_description
1 polymer ?
#
loop_
_entity_poly.entity_id
_entity_poly.type
_entity_poly.pdbx_seq_one_letter_code
_entity_poly.pdbx_strand_id
1 'polypeptide(L)'
;MSAEGFWLFDGLEEEPYGLLPLVNLSGKGGPTSTKFVERIGSYQWYLNDETPTIVMPGMPPESFFWAGGKLQQDHGVVIYDVNHLKIPTGSLDAAILAAHHITAKTKKPINFNDYNFITDAVNLQKLFAFAQEAGDGLFRIDVERIGKTVLLTRMEASDLMEIGHVTFDQALKCKMTKARSKFTTGPFFQLVSYQFGQFKLLVRFEVDCADYAAVEMQSSGDHLEKEDELEPKKGEV
;
A
#
# COMPACT_ATOMS: atom_id res chain seq x y z
N MET A 1 31.98 -4.75 -10.65
CA MET A 1 31.04 -5.26 -11.67
C MET A 1 29.90 -5.88 -10.89
N SER A 2 28.78 -5.17 -10.74
CA SER A 2 27.58 -5.75 -10.11
C SER A 2 27.10 -6.91 -10.99
N ALA A 3 26.65 -7.99 -10.36
CA ALA A 3 25.91 -9.01 -11.08
C ALA A 3 24.68 -8.34 -11.68
N GLU A 4 24.50 -8.45 -13.00
CA GLU A 4 23.35 -7.88 -13.70
C GLU A 4 22.06 -8.27 -12.95
N GLY A 5 21.38 -7.29 -12.36
CA GLY A 5 20.11 -7.50 -11.66
C GLY A 5 20.12 -7.42 -10.12
N PHE A 6 21.26 -7.13 -9.48
CA PHE A 6 21.31 -6.87 -8.04
C PHE A 6 21.81 -5.45 -7.76
N TRP A 7 20.88 -4.52 -7.53
CA TRP A 7 21.18 -3.09 -7.36
C TRP A 7 20.85 -2.54 -5.98
N LEU A 8 20.64 -3.40 -4.98
CA LEU A 8 20.22 -2.98 -3.64
C LEU A 8 21.16 -1.92 -3.04
N PHE A 9 22.46 -2.00 -3.31
CA PHE A 9 23.47 -1.08 -2.78
C PHE A 9 24.06 -0.13 -3.82
N ASP A 10 23.49 -0.09 -5.03
CA ASP A 10 24.00 0.77 -6.09
C ASP A 10 23.83 2.25 -5.71
N GLY A 11 24.89 3.04 -5.93
CA GLY A 11 24.91 4.47 -5.62
C GLY A 11 25.10 4.83 -4.15
N LEU A 12 25.38 3.86 -3.27
CA LEU A 12 25.77 4.14 -1.90
C LEU A 12 27.29 4.40 -1.79
N GLU A 13 27.67 5.27 -0.86
CA GLU A 13 29.05 5.43 -0.43
C GLU A 13 29.55 4.15 0.25
N GLU A 14 30.85 3.85 0.12
CA GLU A 14 31.44 2.65 0.73
C GLU A 14 31.40 2.70 2.27
N GLU A 15 31.57 3.90 2.84
CA GLU A 15 31.53 4.10 4.29
C GLU A 15 30.18 4.66 4.74
N PRO A 16 29.50 4.01 5.71
CA PRO A 16 28.26 4.55 6.24
C PRO A 16 28.52 5.82 7.04
N TYR A 17 27.67 6.83 6.87
CA TYR A 17 27.71 8.07 7.68
C TYR A 17 27.64 7.79 9.18
N GLY A 18 26.92 6.75 9.59
CA GLY A 18 26.84 6.31 10.97
C GLY A 18 26.18 4.95 11.09
N LEU A 19 26.47 4.28 12.20
CA LEU A 19 25.83 3.03 12.58
C LEU A 19 24.85 3.31 13.72
N LEU A 20 23.67 2.70 13.65
CA LEU A 20 22.69 2.72 14.73
C LEU A 20 22.61 1.32 15.35
N PRO A 21 23.33 1.06 16.46
CA PRO A 21 23.25 -0.22 17.16
C PRO A 21 21.82 -0.49 17.63
N LEU A 22 21.31 -1.70 17.39
CA LEU A 22 20.00 -2.14 17.90
C LEU A 22 19.90 -2.03 19.43
N VAL A 23 21.01 -2.26 20.14
CA VAL A 23 21.08 -2.07 21.61
C VAL A 23 20.79 -0.64 22.07
N ASN A 24 20.93 0.35 21.17
CA ASN A 24 20.60 1.75 21.45
C ASN A 24 19.10 2.03 21.24
N LEU A 25 18.34 1.11 20.65
CA LEU A 25 16.89 1.18 20.52
C LEU A 25 16.23 0.70 21.82
N SER A 26 16.37 1.46 22.91
CA SER A 26 15.69 1.17 24.17
C SER A 26 14.28 1.78 24.18
N GLY A 27 13.32 1.13 23.50
CA GLY A 27 11.92 1.54 23.55
C GLY A 27 11.19 0.92 24.75
N LYS A 28 11.16 1.59 25.92
CA LYS A 28 10.20 1.23 26.99
C LYS A 28 9.00 2.16 26.93
N GLY A 29 7.86 1.63 26.50
CA GLY A 29 6.63 2.39 26.34
C GLY A 29 6.60 3.18 25.03
N GLY A 30 5.45 3.17 24.38
CA GLY A 30 5.23 3.79 23.08
C GLY A 30 3.78 3.58 22.63
N PRO A 31 3.36 4.24 21.55
CA PRO A 31 2.07 3.98 20.94
C PRO A 31 1.96 2.51 20.51
N THR A 32 0.85 1.86 20.85
CA THR A 32 0.54 0.48 20.46
C THR A 32 -0.58 0.39 19.42
N SER A 33 -1.18 1.54 19.07
CA SER A 33 -2.29 1.61 18.14
C SER A 33 -2.23 2.87 17.28
N THR A 34 -2.85 2.77 16.11
CA THR A 34 -3.08 3.88 15.20
C THR A 34 -4.33 4.66 15.61
N LYS A 35 -4.31 5.97 15.40
CA LYS A 35 -5.45 6.89 15.62
C LYS A 35 -5.77 7.65 14.33
N PHE A 36 -6.99 8.18 14.23
CA PHE A 36 -7.43 9.04 13.12
C PHE A 36 -7.15 8.43 11.74
N VAL A 37 -7.52 7.16 11.58
CA VAL A 37 -7.32 6.43 10.31
C VAL A 37 -8.34 6.93 9.29
N GLU A 38 -7.84 7.37 8.14
CA GLU A 38 -8.64 7.87 7.05
C GLU A 38 -8.16 7.28 5.72
N ARG A 39 -9.10 6.90 4.86
CA ARG A 39 -8.81 6.48 3.50
C ARG A 39 -8.69 7.70 2.61
N ILE A 40 -7.49 7.96 2.09
CA ILE A 40 -7.18 9.18 1.32
C ILE A 40 -7.52 9.00 -0.15
N GLY A 41 -7.27 7.81 -0.68
CA GLY A 41 -7.47 7.53 -2.10
C GLY A 41 -6.86 6.21 -2.49
N SER A 42 -6.97 5.87 -3.76
CA SER A 42 -6.42 4.64 -4.31
C SER A 42 -6.08 4.81 -5.77
N TYR A 43 -5.28 3.89 -6.29
CA TYR A 43 -4.98 3.79 -7.70
C TYR A 43 -4.66 2.35 -8.07
N GLN A 44 -4.61 2.08 -9.37
CA GLN A 44 -4.27 0.76 -9.87
C GLN A 44 -3.45 0.87 -11.14
N TRP A 45 -2.42 0.05 -11.26
CA TRP A 45 -1.57 0.06 -12.45
C TRP A 45 -2.26 -0.59 -13.64
N TYR A 46 -2.21 0.09 -14.80
CA TYR A 46 -2.57 -0.50 -16.08
C TYR A 46 -1.30 -1.00 -16.77
N LEU A 47 -1.12 -2.33 -16.78
CA LEU A 47 0.15 -2.94 -17.19
C LEU A 47 0.34 -3.05 -18.71
N ASN A 48 -0.73 -2.94 -19.50
CA ASN A 48 -0.70 -3.14 -20.95
C ASN A 48 -0.26 -1.89 -21.74
N ASP A 49 0.11 -0.80 -21.06
CA ASP A 49 0.57 0.43 -21.68
C ASP A 49 2.09 0.58 -21.51
N GLU A 50 2.74 1.08 -22.56
CA GLU A 50 4.16 1.43 -22.55
C GLU A 50 4.38 2.67 -21.68
N THR A 51 3.44 3.62 -21.72
CA THR A 51 3.44 4.76 -20.82
C THR A 51 3.01 4.31 -19.43
N PRO A 52 3.74 4.67 -18.35
CA PRO A 52 3.31 4.42 -16.98
C PRO A 52 1.93 5.03 -16.69
N THR A 53 0.89 4.19 -16.76
CA THR A 53 -0.51 4.62 -16.66
C THR A 53 -1.15 4.01 -15.42
N ILE A 54 -1.75 4.87 -14.58
CA ILE A 54 -2.57 4.46 -13.44
C ILE A 54 -4.04 4.81 -13.66
N VAL A 55 -4.93 3.96 -13.16
CA VAL A 55 -6.37 4.21 -13.08
C VAL A 55 -6.68 4.72 -11.67
N MET A 56 -7.39 5.84 -11.58
CA MET A 56 -7.80 6.47 -10.31
C MET A 56 -9.33 6.61 -10.25
N PRO A 57 -10.00 6.20 -9.15
CA PRO A 57 -9.42 5.61 -7.93
C PRO A 57 -8.97 4.14 -8.07
N GLY A 58 -9.08 3.54 -9.25
CA GLY A 58 -8.85 2.10 -9.44
C GLY A 58 -10.05 1.26 -8.99
N MET A 59 -10.00 -0.05 -9.23
CA MET A 59 -11.05 -0.99 -8.84
C MET A 59 -10.41 -2.32 -8.41
N PRO A 60 -10.28 -2.60 -7.10
CA PRO A 60 -9.62 -3.81 -6.65
C PRO A 60 -10.34 -5.06 -7.20
N PRO A 61 -9.62 -6.17 -7.40
CA PRO A 61 -10.26 -7.43 -7.78
C PRO A 61 -11.38 -7.80 -6.82
N GLU A 62 -12.50 -8.27 -7.34
CA GLU A 62 -13.61 -8.77 -6.53
C GLU A 62 -13.26 -10.15 -5.98
N SER A 63 -13.36 -10.32 -4.66
CA SER A 63 -13.21 -11.62 -4.01
C SER A 63 -14.48 -12.44 -4.15
N PHE A 64 -14.35 -13.75 -4.40
CA PHE A 64 -15.46 -14.69 -4.33
C PHE A 64 -15.01 -16.01 -3.69
N PHE A 65 -15.98 -16.75 -3.16
CA PHE A 65 -15.72 -18.02 -2.50
C PHE A 65 -15.35 -19.12 -3.50
N TRP A 66 -14.26 -19.82 -3.23
CA TRP A 66 -13.88 -21.05 -3.92
C TRP A 66 -13.95 -22.22 -2.95
N ALA A 67 -14.76 -23.23 -3.28
CA ALA A 67 -15.01 -24.40 -2.43
C ALA A 67 -13.80 -25.36 -2.25
N GLY A 68 -12.66 -25.03 -2.85
CA GLY A 68 -11.43 -25.81 -2.76
C GLY A 68 -11.19 -26.74 -3.95
N GLY A 69 -10.02 -27.37 -3.93
CA GLY A 69 -9.51 -28.23 -4.99
C GLY A 69 -7.98 -28.22 -5.04
N LYS A 70 -7.40 -28.92 -6.01
CA LYS A 70 -5.94 -28.91 -6.22
C LYS A 70 -5.52 -27.63 -6.95
N LEU A 71 -4.63 -26.85 -6.33
CA LEU A 71 -3.97 -25.71 -6.99
C LEU A 71 -2.77 -26.19 -7.79
N GLN A 72 -2.51 -25.49 -8.90
CA GLN A 72 -1.25 -25.60 -9.60
C GLN A 72 -0.20 -24.83 -8.79
N GLN A 73 0.99 -25.41 -8.63
CA GLN A 73 2.09 -24.70 -7.99
C GLN A 73 2.51 -23.52 -8.87
N ASP A 74 2.74 -22.37 -8.24
CA ASP A 74 3.20 -21.20 -8.97
C ASP A 74 4.62 -21.42 -9.48
N HIS A 75 4.93 -20.80 -10.62
CA HIS A 75 6.23 -20.86 -11.28
C HIS A 75 6.41 -19.62 -12.15
N GLY A 76 7.66 -19.35 -12.54
CA GLY A 76 8.00 -18.21 -13.40
C GLY A 76 8.37 -16.96 -12.62
N VAL A 77 8.21 -15.81 -13.27
CA VAL A 77 8.64 -14.51 -12.75
C VAL A 77 7.42 -13.64 -12.46
N VAL A 78 7.40 -13.02 -11.29
CA VAL A 78 6.36 -12.09 -10.86
C VAL A 78 6.94 -10.69 -10.65
N ILE A 79 6.09 -9.67 -10.79
CA ILE A 79 6.46 -8.30 -10.47
C ILE A 79 6.45 -8.16 -8.93
N TYR A 80 7.57 -7.75 -8.37
CA TYR A 80 7.78 -7.60 -6.92
C TYR A 80 7.66 -6.13 -6.46
N ASP A 81 8.08 -5.18 -7.29
CA ASP A 81 7.81 -3.76 -7.10
C ASP A 81 7.40 -3.09 -8.41
N VAL A 82 6.10 -3.04 -8.66
CA VAL A 82 5.55 -2.39 -9.85
C VAL A 82 5.77 -0.88 -9.86
N ASN A 83 5.89 -0.24 -8.69
CA ASN A 83 6.00 1.21 -8.61
C ASN A 83 7.39 1.67 -9.03
N HIS A 84 8.43 0.99 -8.54
CA HIS A 84 9.80 1.22 -9.00
C HIS A 84 9.99 0.74 -10.45
N LEU A 85 9.44 -0.43 -10.83
CA LEU A 85 9.49 -0.91 -12.21
C LEU A 85 8.95 0.11 -13.23
N LYS A 86 7.82 0.75 -12.92
CA LYS A 86 7.17 1.71 -13.83
C LYS A 86 7.77 3.11 -13.74
N ILE A 87 8.21 3.55 -12.55
CA ILE A 87 8.81 4.87 -12.33
C ILE A 87 10.02 4.72 -11.38
N PRO A 88 11.21 4.34 -11.90
CA PRO A 88 12.37 4.04 -11.06
C PRO A 88 12.82 5.21 -10.18
N THR A 89 12.74 6.43 -10.69
CA THR A 89 13.17 7.65 -9.97
C THR A 89 12.08 8.25 -9.08
N GLY A 90 10.89 7.64 -9.01
CA GLY A 90 9.69 8.26 -8.46
C GLY A 90 8.66 7.23 -8.00
N SER A 91 9.09 6.19 -7.28
CA SER A 91 8.19 5.10 -6.89
C SER A 91 7.06 5.55 -5.95
N LEU A 92 7.16 6.73 -5.32
CA LEU A 92 6.08 7.35 -4.53
C LEU A 92 5.18 8.32 -5.36
N ASP A 93 5.53 8.64 -6.61
CA ASP A 93 4.81 9.64 -7.41
C ASP A 93 3.35 9.25 -7.63
N ALA A 94 3.08 7.99 -7.94
CA ALA A 94 1.71 7.49 -8.11
C ALA A 94 0.87 7.69 -6.83
N ALA A 95 1.47 7.53 -5.64
CA ALA A 95 0.81 7.77 -4.38
C ALA A 95 0.51 9.26 -4.16
N ILE A 96 1.48 10.13 -4.45
CA ILE A 96 1.35 11.59 -4.31
C ILE A 96 0.29 12.12 -5.29
N LEU A 97 0.37 11.74 -6.57
CA LEU A 97 -0.57 12.15 -7.60
C LEU A 97 -1.98 11.68 -7.28
N ALA A 98 -2.17 10.41 -6.89
CA ALA A 98 -3.49 9.90 -6.52
C ALA A 98 -4.09 10.62 -5.32
N ALA A 99 -3.30 10.83 -4.26
CA ALA A 99 -3.76 11.57 -3.08
C ALA A 99 -4.13 13.01 -3.44
N HIS A 100 -3.31 13.71 -4.24
CA HIS A 100 -3.59 15.06 -4.68
C HIS A 100 -4.87 15.13 -5.52
N HIS A 101 -4.98 14.33 -6.57
CA HIS A 101 -6.12 14.39 -7.50
C HIS A 101 -7.45 14.03 -6.83
N ILE A 102 -7.47 13.01 -5.96
CA ILE A 102 -8.69 12.58 -5.26
C ILE A 102 -9.15 13.65 -4.27
N THR A 103 -8.22 14.24 -3.52
CA THR A 103 -8.57 15.19 -2.45
C THR A 103 -8.76 16.63 -2.95
N ALA A 104 -8.23 16.99 -4.13
CA ALA A 104 -8.28 18.34 -4.69
C ALA A 104 -9.69 18.94 -4.79
N LYS A 105 -10.71 18.09 -5.00
CA LYS A 105 -12.12 18.52 -5.11
C LYS A 105 -12.88 18.50 -3.79
N THR A 106 -12.24 18.07 -2.70
CA THR A 106 -12.88 17.98 -1.39
C THR A 106 -12.80 19.32 -0.64
N LYS A 107 -13.56 19.48 0.44
CA LYS A 107 -13.53 20.69 1.30
C LYS A 107 -12.16 20.91 1.95
N LYS A 108 -11.34 19.86 2.08
CA LYS A 108 -10.01 19.90 2.70
C LYS A 108 -9.02 19.14 1.80
N PRO A 109 -8.49 19.78 0.75
CA PRO A 109 -7.45 19.18 -0.08
C PRO A 109 -6.26 18.73 0.76
N ILE A 110 -5.58 17.67 0.33
CA ILE A 110 -4.43 17.17 1.06
C ILE A 110 -3.30 18.20 1.09
N ASN A 111 -2.75 18.42 2.28
CA ASN A 111 -1.51 19.15 2.46
C ASN A 111 -0.41 18.16 2.87
N PHE A 112 0.54 17.89 1.98
CA PHE A 112 1.64 16.96 2.25
C PHE A 112 2.56 17.45 3.39
N ASN A 113 2.59 18.77 3.64
CA ASN A 113 3.27 19.35 4.79
C ASN A 113 2.53 19.08 6.11
N ASP A 114 1.40 18.37 6.16
CA ASP A 114 0.81 17.96 7.44
C ASP A 114 1.40 16.63 7.95
N TYR A 115 2.05 15.87 7.07
CA TYR A 115 2.58 14.54 7.37
C TYR A 115 4.02 14.62 7.84
N ASN A 116 4.40 13.74 8.76
CA ASN A 116 5.78 13.52 9.13
C ASN A 116 6.45 12.53 8.17
N PHE A 117 5.72 11.49 7.78
CA PHE A 117 6.24 10.44 6.90
C PHE A 117 5.27 10.16 5.75
N ILE A 118 5.83 9.96 4.56
CA ILE A 118 5.13 9.37 3.42
C ILE A 118 5.92 8.14 2.99
N THR A 119 5.26 7.00 2.94
CA THR A 119 5.92 5.70 2.73
C THR A 119 4.94 4.66 2.20
N ASP A 120 5.40 3.41 2.09
CA ASP A 120 4.56 2.24 1.94
C ASP A 120 4.65 1.27 3.12
N ALA A 121 3.71 0.35 3.18
CA ALA A 121 3.63 -0.65 4.22
C ALA A 121 4.83 -1.63 4.21
N VAL A 122 5.48 -1.86 3.08
CA VAL A 122 6.64 -2.78 2.99
C VAL A 122 7.83 -2.17 3.72
N ASN A 123 8.10 -0.88 3.57
CA ASN A 123 9.12 -0.18 4.35
C ASN A 123 8.85 -0.24 5.85
N LEU A 124 7.58 -0.07 6.26
CA LEU A 124 7.21 -0.20 7.67
C LEU A 124 7.38 -1.63 8.19
N GLN A 125 7.07 -2.64 7.39
CA GLN A 125 7.31 -4.05 7.72
C GLN A 125 8.82 -4.35 7.85
N LYS A 126 9.66 -3.83 6.94
CA LYS A 126 11.12 -3.93 7.01
C LYS A 126 11.66 -3.34 8.33
N LEU A 127 11.21 -2.14 8.70
CA LEU A 127 11.60 -1.51 9.97
C LEU A 127 11.11 -2.28 11.18
N PHE A 128 9.89 -2.83 11.13
CA PHE A 128 9.32 -3.62 12.21
C PHE A 128 10.07 -4.95 12.40
N ALA A 129 10.33 -5.66 11.30
CA ALA A 129 11.15 -6.88 11.26
C ALA A 129 12.56 -6.63 11.82
N PHE A 130 13.23 -5.56 11.37
CA PHE A 130 14.52 -5.14 11.89
C PHE A 130 14.51 -4.88 13.40
N ALA A 131 13.50 -4.16 13.89
CA ALA A 131 13.38 -3.85 15.32
C ALA A 131 13.07 -5.08 16.19
N GLN A 132 12.46 -6.11 15.62
CA GLN A 132 12.22 -7.39 16.29
C GLN A 132 13.39 -8.37 16.20
N GLU A 133 14.46 -8.01 15.49
CA GLU A 133 15.52 -8.96 15.09
C GLU A 133 14.93 -10.18 14.35
N ALA A 134 13.79 -9.97 13.68
CA ALA A 134 13.04 -10.99 12.97
C ALA A 134 13.29 -10.82 11.48
N GLY A 135 14.31 -11.49 10.97
CA GLY A 135 14.63 -11.50 9.54
C GLY A 135 16.11 -11.79 9.27
N ASP A 136 16.35 -12.41 8.13
CA ASP A 136 17.65 -12.87 7.64
C ASP A 136 18.09 -12.12 6.36
N GLY A 137 17.32 -11.11 5.95
CA GLY A 137 17.55 -10.33 4.73
C GLY A 137 18.13 -8.93 4.97
N LEU A 138 18.92 -8.47 4.00
CA LEU A 138 19.32 -7.07 3.89
C LEU A 138 18.17 -6.27 3.27
N PHE A 139 17.98 -5.03 3.72
CA PHE A 139 17.02 -4.12 3.12
C PHE A 139 17.61 -2.71 3.01
N ARG A 140 17.05 -1.93 2.09
CA ARG A 140 17.36 -0.51 1.91
C ARG A 140 16.07 0.29 1.86
N ILE A 141 16.12 1.47 2.45
CA ILE A 141 15.09 2.51 2.38
C ILE A 141 15.82 3.80 2.06
N ASP A 142 15.50 4.41 0.93
CA ASP A 142 16.03 5.72 0.59
C ASP A 142 15.20 6.80 1.30
N VAL A 143 15.89 7.75 1.93
CA VAL A 143 15.27 8.73 2.82
C VAL A 143 15.52 10.13 2.28
N GLU A 144 14.44 10.81 1.91
CA GLU A 144 14.47 12.19 1.42
C GLU A 144 13.67 13.09 2.35
N ARG A 145 14.17 14.29 2.63
CA ARG A 145 13.48 15.25 3.49
C ARG A 145 13.08 16.49 2.71
N ILE A 146 11.78 16.78 2.69
CA ILE A 146 11.19 17.99 2.10
C ILE A 146 10.54 18.78 3.23
N GLY A 147 11.18 19.88 3.65
CA GLY A 147 10.72 20.65 4.81
C GLY A 147 10.75 19.81 6.10
N LYS A 148 9.57 19.49 6.65
CA LYS A 148 9.43 18.58 7.82
C LYS A 148 8.97 17.17 7.45
N THR A 149 8.56 16.96 6.21
CA THR A 149 8.07 15.68 5.73
C THR A 149 9.26 14.84 5.26
N VAL A 150 9.29 13.59 5.68
CA VAL A 150 10.29 12.62 5.26
C VAL A 150 9.62 11.59 4.34
N LEU A 151 10.17 11.42 3.15
CA LEU A 151 9.80 10.37 2.22
C LEU A 151 10.68 9.15 2.50
N LEU A 152 10.07 8.00 2.64
CA LEU A 152 10.76 6.71 2.79
C LEU A 152 10.46 5.89 1.54
N THR A 153 11.41 5.88 0.62
CA THR A 153 11.30 5.21 -0.68
C THR A 153 11.80 3.79 -0.56
N ARG A 154 10.96 2.83 -0.95
CA ARG A 154 11.30 1.41 -0.97
C ARG A 154 12.37 1.16 -2.01
N MET A 155 13.44 0.47 -1.61
CA MET A 155 14.44 -0.08 -2.51
C MET A 155 14.46 -1.59 -2.37
N GLU A 156 14.40 -2.27 -3.52
CA GLU A 156 14.56 -3.71 -3.63
C GLU A 156 15.77 -4.07 -4.46
N ALA A 157 16.27 -5.29 -4.26
CA ALA A 157 17.38 -5.81 -5.05
C ALA A 157 16.99 -6.04 -6.52
N SER A 158 15.71 -6.31 -6.78
CA SER A 158 15.12 -6.51 -8.09
C SER A 158 13.63 -6.14 -8.08
N ASP A 159 13.13 -5.58 -9.16
CA ASP A 159 11.70 -5.31 -9.38
C ASP A 159 10.91 -6.57 -9.77
N LEU A 160 11.63 -7.62 -10.16
CA LEU A 160 11.09 -8.91 -10.58
C LEU A 160 11.60 -9.99 -9.63
N MET A 161 10.73 -10.94 -9.27
CA MET A 161 11.07 -12.06 -8.42
C MET A 161 10.79 -13.37 -9.16
N GLU A 162 11.82 -14.22 -9.26
CA GLU A 162 11.65 -15.60 -9.73
C GLU A 162 11.10 -16.46 -8.59
N ILE A 163 10.06 -17.25 -8.89
CA ILE A 163 9.47 -18.19 -7.94
C ILE A 163 10.37 -19.43 -7.85
N GLY A 164 11.34 -19.37 -6.94
CA GLY A 164 12.29 -20.47 -6.66
C GLY A 164 11.84 -21.46 -5.57
N HIS A 165 10.67 -21.26 -4.97
CA HIS A 165 10.17 -22.08 -3.85
C HIS A 165 8.73 -22.55 -4.09
N VAL A 166 8.27 -23.51 -3.29
CA VAL A 166 6.89 -24.03 -3.37
C VAL A 166 5.93 -22.98 -2.83
N THR A 167 5.09 -22.43 -3.72
CA THR A 167 4.01 -21.49 -3.38
C THR A 167 2.79 -21.72 -4.28
N PHE A 168 1.64 -21.27 -3.81
CA PHE A 168 0.34 -21.35 -4.48
C PHE A 168 -0.44 -20.04 -4.38
N ASP A 169 0.24 -18.94 -4.00
CA ASP A 169 -0.35 -17.62 -3.79
C ASP A 169 -1.04 -17.10 -5.05
N GLN A 170 -0.35 -17.14 -6.20
CA GLN A 170 -0.88 -16.59 -7.45
C GLN A 170 -2.03 -17.46 -7.98
N ALA A 171 -1.86 -18.78 -7.97
CA ALA A 171 -2.91 -19.71 -8.33
C ALA A 171 -4.16 -19.54 -7.46
N LEU A 172 -4.00 -19.34 -6.15
CA LEU A 172 -5.10 -19.11 -5.22
C LEU A 172 -5.81 -17.78 -5.53
N LYS A 173 -5.05 -16.69 -5.69
CA LYS A 173 -5.59 -15.37 -6.08
C LYS A 173 -6.37 -15.45 -7.38
N CYS A 174 -5.86 -16.14 -8.40
CA CYS A 174 -6.58 -16.34 -9.67
C CYS A 174 -7.88 -17.18 -9.50
N LYS A 175 -7.95 -18.07 -8.51
CA LYS A 175 -9.16 -18.87 -8.24
C LYS A 175 -10.21 -18.14 -7.42
N MET A 176 -9.81 -17.15 -6.64
CA MET A 176 -10.68 -16.48 -5.66
C MET A 176 -10.94 -15.01 -5.98
N THR A 177 -10.37 -14.48 -7.06
CA THR A 177 -10.53 -13.07 -7.41
C THR A 177 -10.86 -12.88 -8.89
N LYS A 178 -11.61 -11.83 -9.20
CA LYS A 178 -11.97 -11.46 -10.57
C LYS A 178 -11.80 -9.97 -10.79
N ALA A 179 -11.09 -9.59 -11.84
CA ALA A 179 -11.02 -8.19 -12.27
C ALA A 179 -12.40 -7.71 -12.71
N ARG A 180 -12.80 -6.54 -12.23
CA ARG A 180 -14.11 -5.94 -12.54
C ARG A 180 -14.14 -5.13 -13.85
N SER A 181 -12.97 -4.81 -14.39
CA SER A 181 -12.82 -4.12 -15.68
C SER A 181 -11.54 -4.59 -16.38
N LYS A 182 -11.52 -4.52 -17.71
CA LYS A 182 -10.34 -4.82 -18.53
C LYS A 182 -9.18 -3.85 -18.30
N PHE A 183 -9.44 -2.69 -17.68
CA PHE A 183 -8.44 -1.67 -17.36
C PHE A 183 -7.89 -1.80 -15.93
N THR A 184 -8.45 -2.70 -15.11
CA THR A 184 -8.18 -2.83 -13.67
C THR A 184 -7.70 -4.24 -13.34
N THR A 185 -6.73 -4.71 -14.11
CA THR A 185 -6.15 -6.06 -13.99
C THR A 185 -4.79 -6.09 -13.30
N GLY A 186 -4.12 -4.94 -13.16
CA GLY A 186 -2.85 -4.83 -12.44
C GLY A 186 -3.03 -4.63 -10.93
N PRO A 187 -1.91 -4.52 -10.19
CA PRO A 187 -1.91 -4.32 -8.74
C PRO A 187 -2.66 -3.06 -8.30
N PHE A 188 -3.52 -3.21 -7.30
CA PHE A 188 -4.30 -2.13 -6.71
C PHE A 188 -3.65 -1.64 -5.43
N PHE A 189 -3.53 -0.32 -5.28
CA PHE A 189 -2.93 0.32 -4.12
C PHE A 189 -3.91 1.24 -3.41
N GLN A 190 -3.99 1.10 -2.09
CA GLN A 190 -4.75 1.95 -1.20
C GLN A 190 -3.82 2.92 -0.46
N LEU A 191 -4.25 4.17 -0.32
CA LEU A 191 -3.59 5.22 0.46
C LEU A 191 -4.40 5.48 1.73
N VAL A 192 -3.73 5.40 2.88
CA VAL A 192 -4.31 5.69 4.19
C VAL A 192 -3.49 6.74 4.92
N SER A 193 -4.18 7.66 5.57
CA SER A 193 -3.62 8.58 6.55
C SER A 193 -3.90 8.04 7.94
N TYR A 194 -2.93 8.03 8.83
CA TYR A 194 -3.16 7.75 10.24
C TYR A 194 -2.11 8.41 11.11
N GLN A 195 -2.39 8.46 12.41
CA GLN A 195 -1.45 8.89 13.43
C GLN A 195 -0.93 7.69 14.22
N PHE A 196 0.38 7.57 14.36
CA PHE A 196 1.04 6.61 15.23
C PHE A 196 1.94 7.36 16.22
N GLY A 197 1.53 7.36 17.49
CA GLY A 197 2.13 8.23 18.51
C GLY A 197 1.94 9.70 18.16
N GLN A 198 3.05 10.41 17.97
CA GLN A 198 3.06 11.82 17.57
C GLN A 198 3.23 12.02 16.06
N PHE A 199 3.44 10.94 15.30
CA PHE A 199 3.69 11.02 13.87
C PHE A 199 2.41 10.86 13.09
N LYS A 200 2.19 11.74 12.12
CA LYS A 200 1.16 11.59 11.09
C LYS A 200 1.81 10.98 9.84
N LEU A 201 1.23 9.89 9.34
CA LEU A 201 1.77 9.11 8.23
C LEU A 201 0.76 9.06 7.09
N LEU A 202 1.26 9.16 5.86
CA LEU A 202 0.56 8.77 4.65
C LEU A 202 1.21 7.48 4.15
N VAL A 203 0.44 6.39 4.12
CA VAL A 203 0.96 5.06 3.79
C VAL A 203 0.21 4.47 2.62
N ARG A 204 0.96 3.99 1.63
CA ARG A 204 0.47 3.15 0.54
C ARG A 204 0.60 1.67 0.90
N PHE A 205 -0.38 0.85 0.52
CA PHE A 205 -0.24 -0.61 0.54
C PHE A 205 -1.01 -1.24 -0.62
N GLU A 206 -0.55 -2.41 -1.05
CA GLU A 206 -1.26 -3.23 -2.04
C GLU A 206 -2.47 -3.91 -1.39
N VAL A 207 -3.58 -4.02 -2.13
CA VAL A 207 -4.76 -4.77 -1.71
C VAL A 207 -5.01 -5.88 -2.73
N ASP A 208 -5.05 -7.12 -2.26
CA ASP A 208 -5.27 -8.30 -3.12
C ASP A 208 -6.67 -8.28 -3.75
N CYS A 209 -7.71 -7.99 -2.96
CA CYS A 209 -9.09 -7.99 -3.39
C CYS A 209 -10.02 -7.24 -2.43
N ALA A 210 -11.27 -7.03 -2.87
CA ALA A 210 -12.35 -6.48 -2.07
C ALA A 210 -13.58 -7.38 -2.10
N ASP A 211 -14.24 -7.50 -0.96
CA ASP A 211 -15.56 -8.13 -0.85
C ASP A 211 -16.64 -7.10 -1.14
N TYR A 212 -17.14 -7.10 -2.37
CA TYR A 212 -18.19 -6.19 -2.81
C TYR A 212 -19.57 -6.57 -2.27
N ALA A 213 -19.82 -7.86 -2.00
CA ALA A 213 -21.09 -8.30 -1.44
C ALA A 213 -21.27 -7.77 -0.01
N ALA A 214 -20.20 -7.80 0.79
CA ALA A 214 -20.21 -7.19 2.12
C ALA A 214 -20.46 -5.67 2.07
N VAL A 215 -19.88 -4.98 1.08
CA VAL A 215 -20.08 -3.53 0.91
C VAL A 215 -21.52 -3.20 0.52
N GLU A 216 -22.13 -3.97 -0.39
CA GLU A 216 -23.53 -3.78 -0.79
C GLU A 216 -24.51 -4.07 0.36
N MET A 217 -24.23 -5.07 1.21
CA MET A 217 -25.02 -5.34 2.40
C MET A 217 -24.94 -4.22 3.45
N GLN A 218 -23.76 -3.62 3.63
CA GLN A 218 -23.59 -2.49 4.55
C GLN A 218 -24.31 -1.23 4.05
N SER A 219 -24.20 -0.91 2.77
CA SER A 219 -24.87 0.27 2.21
C SER A 219 -26.39 0.11 2.14
N SER A 220 -26.91 -1.10 1.92
CA SER A 220 -28.35 -1.37 2.02
C SER A 220 -28.87 -1.38 3.48
N GLY A 221 -28.06 -1.81 4.45
CA GLY A 221 -28.36 -1.69 5.89
C GLY A 221 -28.44 -0.23 6.37
N ASP A 222 -27.47 0.62 6.01
CA ASP A 222 -27.46 2.06 6.32
C ASP A 222 -28.65 2.82 5.71
N HIS A 223 -29.20 2.32 4.59
CA HIS A 223 -30.42 2.87 3.99
C HIS A 223 -31.68 2.51 4.77
N LEU A 224 -31.75 1.30 5.33
CA LEU A 224 -32.88 0.85 6.15
C LEU A 224 -32.91 1.55 7.51
N GLU A 225 -31.76 1.78 8.15
CA GLU A 225 -31.70 2.49 9.44
C GLU A 225 -32.09 3.98 9.34
N LYS A 226 -31.93 4.61 8.16
CA LYS A 226 -32.35 6.01 7.94
C LYS A 226 -33.84 6.18 7.65
N GLU A 227 -34.55 5.12 7.26
CA GLU A 227 -35.98 5.19 7.01
C GLU A 227 -36.81 5.15 8.31
N ASP A 228 -36.29 4.56 9.38
CA ASP A 228 -36.97 4.46 10.69
C ASP A 228 -36.86 5.73 11.57
N GLU A 229 -36.07 6.75 11.19
CA GLU A 229 -35.93 8.01 11.95
C GLU A 229 -36.93 9.12 11.56
N LEU A 230 -37.89 8.84 10.66
CA LEU A 230 -38.88 9.83 10.19
C LEU A 230 -40.32 9.42 10.53
N GLU A 231 -40.67 9.38 11.82
CA GLU A 231 -42.06 9.49 12.24
C GLU A 231 -42.48 10.96 12.48
N PRO A 232 -43.62 11.43 11.90
CA PRO A 232 -44.05 12.81 12.05
C PRO A 232 -44.70 13.05 13.41
N LYS A 233 -44.25 14.11 14.11
CA LYS A 233 -44.98 14.69 15.25
C LYS A 233 -46.38 15.09 14.79
N LYS A 234 -47.41 14.37 15.26
CA LYS A 234 -48.80 14.81 15.16
C LYS A 234 -48.97 16.07 16.01
N GLY A 235 -49.43 17.13 15.36
CA GLY A 235 -49.72 18.41 15.98
C GLY A 235 -50.92 18.33 16.92
N GLU A 236 -50.82 19.05 18.05
CA GLU A 236 -51.93 19.43 18.91
C GLU A 236 -52.54 20.72 18.36
N VAL A 237 -53.86 20.70 18.10
CA VAL A 237 -54.77 21.86 18.24
C VAL A 237 -56.06 21.34 18.84
#